data_AF-A0A959DV33-F1
#
_entry.id   AF-A0A959DV33-F1
#
_cell.length_a   1.000
_cell.length_b   1.000
_cell.length_c   1.000
_cell.angle_alpha   90.00
_cell.angle_beta   90.00
_cell.angle_gamma   90.00
#
_symmetry.space_group_name_H-M   'P 1'
#
loop_
_entity.id
_entity.type
_entity.pdbx_description
1 polymer ?
#
loop_
_entity_poly.entity_id
_entity_poly.type
_entity_poly.pdbx_seq_one_letter_code
_entity_poly.pdbx_strand_id
1 'polypeptide(L)'
;KVNYIKANPDNEGYWIAQFWSDDFSPLTFTPAGRWDAIATQIIIQENLSLAEAATLYAKVSLALSDAAVGCWNNKFKYNVERPVDYIRANIESDWNTMMKPGLEDTYHSPATPAYPSEHATYGAAAATVLTAIFGDQYKFTDRCHEGRTEFKGEPRTFYRFEDVANECGYSRIQIGVCSQQDVDAGLQLGNQVGRKINSLQFEK
;
A
#
# COMPACT_ATOMS: atom_id res chain seq x y z
N LYS A 1 -12.30 -7.22 15.10
CA LYS A 1 -10.85 -6.88 15.06
C LYS A 1 -10.60 -5.38 14.98
N VAL A 2 -11.18 -4.66 13.99
CA VAL A 2 -11.01 -3.19 13.85
C VAL A 2 -11.38 -2.41 15.11
N ASN A 3 -12.55 -2.66 15.73
CA ASN A 3 -12.92 -2.01 17.00
C ASN A 3 -11.91 -2.23 18.14
N TYR A 4 -11.27 -3.41 18.20
CA TYR A 4 -10.22 -3.67 19.17
C TYR A 4 -8.96 -2.85 18.87
N ILE A 5 -8.49 -2.83 17.62
CA ILE A 5 -7.32 -2.03 17.24
C ILE A 5 -7.58 -0.54 17.53
N LYS A 6 -8.75 -0.04 17.13
CA LYS A 6 -9.20 1.35 17.35
C LYS A 6 -9.18 1.76 18.83
N ALA A 7 -9.53 0.84 19.73
CA ALA A 7 -9.55 1.09 21.17
C ALA A 7 -8.17 0.99 21.86
N ASN A 8 -7.12 0.56 21.14
CA ASN A 8 -5.78 0.33 21.69
C ASN A 8 -4.73 1.05 20.84
N PRO A 9 -4.54 2.38 21.01
CA PRO A 9 -3.64 3.17 20.15
C PRO A 9 -2.17 2.76 20.23
N ASP A 10 -1.74 2.12 21.33
CA ASP A 10 -0.39 1.58 21.48
C ASP A 10 -0.19 0.22 20.78
N ASN A 11 -1.25 -0.35 20.18
CA ASN A 11 -1.18 -1.62 19.47
C ASN A 11 -0.42 -1.48 18.14
N GLU A 12 0.42 -2.47 17.82
CA GLU A 12 1.14 -2.52 16.54
C GLU A 12 0.21 -2.40 15.32
N GLY A 13 -0.98 -3.00 15.38
CA GLY A 13 -1.97 -2.90 14.30
C GLY A 13 -2.55 -1.49 14.13
N TYR A 14 -2.54 -0.66 15.19
CA TYR A 14 -2.96 0.74 15.10
C TYR A 14 -1.90 1.54 14.34
N TRP A 15 -0.63 1.33 14.69
CA TRP A 15 0.49 1.96 13.99
C TRP A 15 0.54 1.53 12.53
N ILE A 16 0.47 0.23 12.22
CA ILE A 16 0.50 -0.27 10.83
C ILE A 16 -0.68 0.31 10.02
N ALA A 17 -1.89 0.37 10.61
CA ALA A 17 -3.05 0.95 9.95
C ALA A 17 -2.81 2.42 9.56
N GLN A 18 -2.22 3.23 10.44
CA GLN A 18 -1.90 4.63 10.14
C GLN A 18 -0.71 4.78 9.19
N PHE A 19 0.34 3.98 9.36
CA PHE A 19 1.58 4.06 8.58
C PHE A 19 1.38 3.79 7.09
N TRP A 20 0.37 3.00 6.74
CA TRP A 20 -0.01 2.69 5.36
C TRP A 20 -1.30 3.40 4.92
N SER A 21 -1.76 4.41 5.66
CA SER A 21 -2.96 5.20 5.34
C SER A 21 -2.64 6.34 4.35
N ASP A 22 -2.02 5.99 3.21
CA ASP A 22 -1.60 6.90 2.15
C ASP A 22 -2.79 7.38 1.28
N ASP A 23 -3.89 7.78 1.93
CA ASP A 23 -5.19 8.04 1.30
C ASP A 23 -5.65 9.51 1.42
N PHE A 24 -4.82 10.41 1.95
CA PHE A 24 -5.20 11.79 2.21
C PHE A 24 -4.18 12.79 1.66
N SER A 25 -4.35 13.21 0.41
CA SER A 25 -3.39 14.07 -0.29
C SER A 25 -2.99 15.38 0.42
N PRO A 26 -3.82 16.02 1.28
CA PRO A 26 -3.37 17.20 2.03
C PRO A 26 -2.35 16.89 3.14
N LEU A 27 -2.25 15.64 3.59
CA LEU A 27 -1.38 15.22 4.68
C LEU A 27 -0.35 14.18 4.22
N THR A 28 -0.78 13.13 3.55
CA THR A 28 0.04 12.02 3.03
C THR A 28 0.19 12.13 1.52
N PHE A 29 1.09 11.33 0.93
CA PHE A 29 1.15 11.14 -0.52
C PHE A 29 0.21 9.98 -0.92
N THR A 30 0.17 9.62 -2.21
CA THR A 30 -0.73 8.58 -2.71
C THR A 30 -0.16 7.17 -2.51
N PRO A 31 -0.99 6.11 -2.57
CA PRO A 31 -0.50 4.75 -2.34
C PRO A 31 0.53 4.32 -3.39
N ALA A 32 0.41 4.81 -4.64
CA ALA A 32 1.42 4.62 -5.68
C ALA A 32 2.69 5.43 -5.40
N GLY A 33 2.55 6.71 -5.02
CA GLY A 33 3.68 7.58 -4.70
C GLY A 33 4.55 7.07 -3.55
N ARG A 34 3.99 6.27 -2.63
CA ARG A 34 4.75 5.54 -1.61
C ARG A 34 5.90 4.74 -2.20
N TRP A 35 5.64 4.03 -3.28
CA TRP A 35 6.59 3.10 -3.88
C TRP A 35 7.65 3.80 -4.70
N ASP A 36 7.32 4.93 -5.34
CA ASP A 36 8.33 5.81 -5.93
C ASP A 36 9.24 6.42 -4.84
N ALA A 37 8.68 6.82 -3.69
CA ALA A 37 9.46 7.34 -2.56
C ALA A 37 10.35 6.27 -1.91
N ILE A 38 9.90 5.01 -1.84
CA ILE A 38 10.72 3.87 -1.42
C ILE A 38 11.85 3.63 -2.44
N ALA A 39 11.56 3.68 -3.74
CA ALA A 39 12.58 3.55 -4.79
C ALA A 39 13.65 4.64 -4.67
N THR A 40 13.27 5.89 -4.39
CA THR A 40 14.20 6.99 -4.11
C THR A 40 15.12 6.69 -2.93
N GLN A 41 14.58 6.17 -1.83
CA GLN A 41 15.38 5.81 -0.66
C GLN A 41 16.39 4.70 -0.97
N ILE A 42 15.99 3.71 -1.77
CA ILE A 42 16.85 2.63 -2.22
C ILE A 42 17.96 3.13 -3.16
N ILE A 43 17.64 4.03 -4.09
CA ILE A 43 18.63 4.68 -4.98
C ILE A 43 19.72 5.36 -4.17
N ILE A 44 19.33 6.08 -3.11
CA ILE A 44 20.26 6.76 -2.21
C ILE A 44 21.07 5.74 -1.40
N GLN A 45 20.41 4.71 -0.84
CA GLN A 45 21.08 3.68 -0.03
C GLN A 45 22.17 2.94 -0.81
N GLU A 46 21.88 2.57 -2.06
CA GLU A 46 22.79 1.81 -2.92
C GLU A 46 23.75 2.70 -3.72
N ASN A 47 23.63 4.04 -3.59
CA ASN A 47 24.41 5.02 -4.35
C ASN A 47 24.42 4.72 -5.86
N LEU A 48 23.22 4.45 -6.41
CA LEU A 48 23.07 4.07 -7.82
C LEU A 48 23.49 5.20 -8.76
N SER A 49 24.08 4.85 -9.90
CA SER A 49 24.34 5.80 -10.97
C SER A 49 23.05 6.37 -11.56
N LEU A 50 23.13 7.49 -12.27
CA LEU A 50 21.97 8.09 -12.95
C LEU A 50 21.24 7.09 -13.86
N ALA A 51 21.97 6.26 -14.59
CA ALA A 51 21.40 5.27 -15.49
C ALA A 51 20.67 4.14 -14.74
N GLU A 52 21.24 3.67 -13.62
CA GLU A 52 20.62 2.66 -12.76
C GLU A 52 19.37 3.22 -12.06
N ALA A 53 19.45 4.44 -11.53
CA ALA A 53 18.32 5.13 -10.91
C ALA A 53 17.19 5.36 -11.92
N ALA A 54 17.50 5.82 -13.14
CA ALA A 54 16.51 5.99 -14.20
C ALA A 54 15.84 4.67 -14.57
N THR A 55 16.61 3.58 -14.65
CA THR A 55 16.07 2.23 -14.92
C THR A 55 15.16 1.76 -13.78
N LEU A 56 15.57 1.98 -12.53
CA LEU A 56 14.77 1.59 -11.37
C LEU A 56 13.43 2.33 -11.34
N TYR A 57 13.45 3.66 -11.45
CA TYR A 57 12.22 4.46 -11.51
C TYR A 57 11.34 4.01 -12.67
N ALA A 58 11.90 3.85 -13.88
CA ALA A 58 11.11 3.43 -15.03
C ALA A 58 10.40 2.09 -14.78
N LYS A 59 11.09 1.09 -14.22
CA LYS A 59 10.48 -0.21 -13.91
C LYS A 59 9.42 -0.12 -12.82
N VAL A 60 9.68 0.60 -11.72
CA VAL A 60 8.73 0.75 -10.62
C VAL A 60 7.49 1.51 -11.10
N SER A 61 7.66 2.65 -11.74
CA SER A 61 6.53 3.47 -12.19
C SER A 61 5.71 2.80 -13.31
N LEU A 62 6.34 2.02 -14.21
CA LEU A 62 5.61 1.18 -15.17
C LEU A 62 4.76 0.11 -14.46
N ALA A 63 5.32 -0.56 -13.43
CA ALA A 63 4.58 -1.54 -12.66
C ALA A 63 3.40 -0.92 -11.90
N LEU A 64 3.58 0.26 -11.31
CA LEU A 64 2.51 1.00 -10.65
C LEU A 64 1.42 1.43 -11.63
N SER A 65 1.79 1.92 -12.82
CA SER A 65 0.86 2.32 -13.87
C SER A 65 -0.01 1.15 -14.35
N ASP A 66 0.61 0.03 -14.73
CA ASP A 66 -0.13 -1.16 -15.19
C ASP A 66 -0.97 -1.77 -14.07
N ALA A 67 -0.47 -1.75 -12.83
CA ALA A 67 -1.23 -2.14 -11.65
C ALA A 67 -2.45 -1.26 -11.43
N ALA A 68 -2.36 0.05 -11.69
CA ALA A 68 -3.49 0.98 -11.56
C ALA A 68 -4.57 0.66 -12.58
N VAL A 69 -4.19 0.52 -13.86
CA VAL A 69 -5.12 0.14 -14.93
C VAL A 69 -5.81 -1.18 -14.61
N GLY A 70 -5.04 -2.21 -14.23
CA GLY A 70 -5.58 -3.52 -13.88
C GLY A 70 -6.50 -3.47 -12.65
N CYS A 71 -6.09 -2.78 -11.59
CA CYS A 71 -6.86 -2.66 -10.35
C CYS A 71 -8.18 -1.94 -10.60
N TRP A 72 -8.14 -0.74 -11.19
CA TRP A 72 -9.31 0.10 -11.41
C TRP A 72 -10.29 -0.52 -12.40
N ASN A 73 -9.81 -1.17 -13.46
CA ASN A 73 -10.67 -1.92 -14.36
C ASN A 73 -11.48 -3.00 -13.59
N ASN A 74 -10.84 -3.74 -12.68
CA ASN A 74 -11.54 -4.74 -11.88
C ASN A 74 -12.46 -4.13 -10.81
N LYS A 75 -12.08 -2.98 -10.22
CA LYS A 75 -12.96 -2.23 -9.29
C LYS A 75 -14.30 -1.91 -9.90
N PHE A 76 -14.30 -1.33 -11.09
CA PHE A 76 -15.55 -0.93 -11.75
C PHE A 76 -16.23 -2.07 -12.49
N LYS A 77 -15.51 -3.16 -12.80
CA LYS A 77 -16.12 -4.38 -13.34
C LYS A 77 -16.96 -5.12 -12.29
N TYR A 78 -16.44 -5.30 -11.08
CA TYR A 78 -17.11 -6.08 -10.03
C TYR A 78 -17.93 -5.23 -9.07
N ASN A 79 -17.59 -3.95 -8.93
CA ASN A 79 -18.33 -2.95 -8.16
C ASN A 79 -18.69 -3.42 -6.72
N VAL A 80 -17.74 -4.07 -6.05
CA VAL A 80 -17.91 -4.65 -4.72
C VAL A 80 -18.07 -3.55 -3.66
N GLU A 81 -19.08 -3.70 -2.80
CA GLU A 81 -19.36 -2.78 -1.68
C GLU A 81 -18.23 -2.73 -0.64
N ARG A 82 -18.14 -1.64 0.12
CA ARG A 82 -17.11 -1.49 1.17
C ARG A 82 -17.56 -2.17 2.46
N PRO A 83 -16.62 -2.63 3.31
CA PRO A 83 -16.95 -3.24 4.60
C PRO A 83 -17.85 -2.39 5.49
N VAL A 84 -17.63 -1.07 5.51
CA VAL A 84 -18.43 -0.14 6.33
C VAL A 84 -19.92 -0.17 5.98
N ASP A 85 -20.24 -0.24 4.68
CA ASP A 85 -21.62 -0.22 4.20
C ASP A 85 -22.33 -1.52 4.59
N TYR A 86 -21.70 -2.66 4.31
CA TYR A 86 -22.25 -3.97 4.65
C TYR A 86 -22.41 -4.17 6.16
N ILE A 87 -21.39 -3.83 6.96
CA ILE A 87 -21.41 -4.03 8.42
C ILE A 87 -22.50 -3.16 9.04
N ARG A 88 -22.63 -1.90 8.64
CA ARG A 88 -23.68 -1.02 9.18
C ARG A 88 -25.08 -1.48 8.83
N ALA A 89 -25.27 -1.98 7.61
CA ALA A 89 -26.57 -2.45 7.16
C ALA A 89 -26.99 -3.77 7.82
N ASN A 90 -26.04 -4.64 8.18
CA ASN A 90 -26.37 -6.04 8.51
C ASN A 90 -25.85 -6.55 9.86
N ILE A 91 -24.91 -5.86 10.53
CA ILE A 91 -24.20 -6.39 11.70
C ILE A 91 -24.19 -5.40 12.87
N GLU A 92 -23.65 -4.20 12.67
CA GLU A 92 -23.42 -3.19 13.72
C GLU A 92 -23.59 -1.79 13.12
N SER A 93 -24.76 -1.18 13.36
CA SER A 93 -25.20 0.05 12.66
C SER A 93 -24.32 1.27 12.90
N ASP A 94 -23.63 1.32 14.03
CA ASP A 94 -22.71 2.39 14.43
C ASP A 94 -21.23 2.07 14.15
N TRP A 95 -20.96 0.94 13.49
CA TRP A 95 -19.60 0.54 13.16
C TRP A 95 -18.92 1.56 12.25
N ASN A 96 -17.62 1.77 12.47
CA ASN A 96 -16.78 2.70 11.72
C ASN A 96 -15.40 2.11 11.50
N THR A 97 -14.77 2.50 10.38
CA THR A 97 -13.36 2.22 10.07
C THR A 97 -12.44 2.88 11.12
N MET A 98 -11.13 2.73 10.95
CA MET A 98 -10.14 3.53 11.68
C MET A 98 -9.55 4.66 10.85
N MET A 99 -9.91 4.73 9.57
CA MET A 99 -9.34 5.70 8.64
C MET A 99 -9.86 7.09 8.99
N LYS A 100 -8.97 7.94 9.48
CA LYS A 100 -9.20 9.36 9.77
C LYS A 100 -8.22 10.21 8.95
N PRO A 101 -8.56 10.54 7.69
CA PRO A 101 -7.80 11.46 6.85
C PRO A 101 -7.72 12.83 7.55
N GLY A 102 -6.54 13.17 8.10
CA GLY A 102 -6.21 14.50 8.60
C GLY A 102 -7.01 15.03 9.79
N LEU A 103 -6.68 14.63 11.02
CA LEU A 103 -7.15 15.19 12.31
C LEU A 103 -8.68 15.39 12.48
N GLU A 104 -9.50 15.01 11.51
CA GLU A 104 -10.95 15.09 11.57
C GLU A 104 -11.50 14.09 12.59
N ASP A 105 -12.60 14.46 13.25
CA ASP A 105 -13.32 13.58 14.17
C ASP A 105 -14.21 12.55 13.45
N THR A 106 -14.20 12.55 12.12
CA THR A 106 -15.00 11.66 11.27
C THR A 106 -14.16 10.49 10.74
N TYR A 107 -14.74 9.29 10.76
CA TYR A 107 -14.15 8.11 10.12
C TYR A 107 -14.59 8.03 8.67
N HIS A 108 -13.66 7.63 7.79
CA HIS A 108 -13.86 7.61 6.36
C HIS A 108 -13.68 6.21 5.77
N SER A 109 -14.22 6.00 4.58
CA SER A 109 -13.88 4.87 3.71
C SER A 109 -13.67 5.44 2.31
N PRO A 110 -12.70 4.95 1.53
CA PRO A 110 -12.49 5.46 0.18
C PRO A 110 -13.76 5.28 -0.67
N ALA A 111 -14.13 6.33 -1.42
CA ALA A 111 -15.31 6.39 -2.28
C ALA A 111 -15.11 5.63 -3.62
N THR A 112 -14.59 4.41 -3.54
CA THR A 112 -14.37 3.51 -4.68
C THR A 112 -14.74 2.07 -4.30
N PRO A 113 -15.06 1.18 -5.26
CA PRO A 113 -15.31 -0.22 -4.96
C PRO A 113 -14.16 -0.91 -4.22
N ALA A 114 -14.47 -1.87 -3.35
CA ALA A 114 -13.48 -2.50 -2.47
C ALA A 114 -12.49 -3.39 -3.24
N TYR A 115 -13.00 -4.21 -4.17
CA TYR A 115 -12.25 -5.28 -4.82
C TYR A 115 -11.62 -4.87 -6.17
N PRO A 116 -10.35 -5.20 -6.45
CA PRO A 116 -9.32 -5.64 -5.49
C PRO A 116 -8.77 -4.45 -4.70
N SER A 117 -8.02 -4.72 -3.64
CA SER A 117 -7.34 -3.70 -2.84
C SER A 117 -6.25 -2.99 -3.64
N GLU A 118 -6.34 -1.67 -3.74
CA GLU A 118 -5.40 -0.85 -4.49
C GLU A 118 -3.99 -0.89 -3.88
N HIS A 119 -3.87 -0.67 -2.57
CA HIS A 119 -2.59 -0.69 -1.84
C HIS A 119 -1.87 -2.04 -1.99
N ALA A 120 -2.63 -3.14 -1.89
CA ALA A 120 -2.10 -4.47 -2.09
C ALA A 120 -1.60 -4.68 -3.53
N THR A 121 -2.34 -4.16 -4.52
CA THR A 121 -1.97 -4.28 -5.93
C THR A 121 -0.68 -3.51 -6.26
N TYR A 122 -0.60 -2.25 -5.84
CA TYR A 122 0.61 -1.43 -6.03
C TYR A 122 1.79 -2.00 -5.28
N GLY A 123 1.58 -2.41 -4.03
CA GLY A 123 2.65 -2.94 -3.22
C GLY A 123 3.25 -4.23 -3.75
N ALA A 124 2.41 -5.19 -4.14
CA ALA A 124 2.90 -6.42 -4.75
C ALA A 124 3.59 -6.18 -6.10
N ALA A 125 3.10 -5.26 -6.92
CA ALA A 125 3.72 -4.92 -8.20
C ALA A 125 5.12 -4.32 -8.03
N ALA A 126 5.24 -3.29 -7.19
CA ALA A 126 6.51 -2.63 -6.93
C ALA A 126 7.49 -3.55 -6.19
N ALA A 127 7.04 -4.28 -5.16
CA ALA A 127 7.88 -5.24 -4.45
C ALA A 127 8.41 -6.34 -5.37
N THR A 128 7.60 -6.86 -6.29
CA THR A 128 8.06 -7.86 -7.26
C THR A 128 9.15 -7.32 -8.19
N VAL A 129 9.07 -6.05 -8.60
CA VAL A 129 10.13 -5.40 -9.38
C VAL A 129 11.40 -5.22 -8.54
N LEU A 130 11.27 -4.72 -7.32
CA LEU A 130 12.39 -4.48 -6.42
C LEU A 130 13.11 -5.79 -6.06
N THR A 131 12.37 -6.84 -5.74
CA THR A 131 12.92 -8.18 -5.46
C THR A 131 13.70 -8.75 -6.64
N ALA A 132 13.25 -8.50 -7.88
CA ALA A 132 13.97 -8.99 -9.05
C ALA A 132 15.30 -8.25 -9.30
N ILE A 133 15.43 -7.01 -8.82
CA ILE A 133 16.64 -6.19 -9.00
C ILE A 133 17.64 -6.42 -7.87
N PHE A 134 17.17 -6.37 -6.62
CA PHE A 134 18.04 -6.38 -5.44
C PHE A 134 18.08 -7.72 -4.70
N GLY A 135 17.25 -8.68 -5.13
CA GLY A 135 17.14 -9.99 -4.50
C GLY A 135 16.06 -10.06 -3.43
N ASP A 136 15.87 -11.28 -2.92
CA ASP A 136 14.80 -11.64 -1.98
C ASP A 136 15.09 -11.19 -0.55
N GLN A 137 16.35 -11.20 -0.13
CA GLN A 137 16.82 -10.74 1.17
C GLN A 137 17.42 -9.35 1.02
N TYR A 138 16.66 -8.32 1.36
CA TYR A 138 17.07 -6.93 1.21
C TYR A 138 16.61 -6.09 2.39
N LYS A 139 17.56 -5.55 3.15
CA LYS A 139 17.28 -4.71 4.30
C LYS A 139 17.20 -3.25 3.87
N PHE A 140 16.10 -2.59 4.21
CA PHE A 140 15.98 -1.13 4.14
C PHE A 140 15.04 -0.59 5.21
N THR A 141 15.15 0.70 5.47
CA THR A 141 14.26 1.41 6.38
C THR A 141 13.41 2.37 5.56
N ASP A 142 12.09 2.18 5.60
CA ASP A 142 11.11 3.08 5.02
C ASP A 142 10.89 4.29 5.93
N ARG A 143 11.26 5.46 5.40
CA ARG A 143 11.26 6.77 6.05
C ARG A 143 10.20 7.72 5.51
N CYS A 144 9.23 7.28 4.71
CA CYS A 144 8.26 8.19 4.09
C CYS A 144 7.40 9.00 5.08
N HIS A 145 7.33 8.56 6.34
CA HIS A 145 6.61 9.23 7.41
C HIS A 145 7.52 9.69 8.56
N GLU A 146 8.84 9.69 8.36
CA GLU A 146 9.80 10.08 9.39
C GLU A 146 9.53 11.50 9.90
N GLY A 147 9.37 11.64 11.22
CA GLY A 147 9.21 12.94 11.88
C GLY A 147 7.78 13.50 11.88
N ARG A 148 6.78 12.74 11.41
CA ARG A 148 5.37 13.13 11.54
C ARG A 148 4.90 13.12 12.99
N THR A 149 3.93 13.98 13.30
CA THR A 149 3.38 14.17 14.65
C THR A 149 1.88 13.87 14.72
N GLU A 150 1.20 13.83 13.58
CA GLU A 150 -0.23 13.53 13.44
C GLU A 150 -0.53 12.04 13.71
N PHE A 151 0.50 11.20 13.55
CA PHE A 151 0.52 9.78 13.89
C PHE A 151 1.96 9.36 14.18
N LYS A 152 2.17 8.10 14.59
CA LYS A 152 3.50 7.57 14.91
C LYS A 152 4.43 7.57 13.68
N GLY A 153 5.23 8.64 13.54
CA GLY A 153 6.17 8.88 12.45
C GLY A 153 7.53 8.19 12.60
N GLU A 154 7.60 7.08 13.34
CA GLU A 154 8.84 6.28 13.40
C GLU A 154 9.06 5.56 12.06
N PRO A 155 10.29 5.55 11.51
CA PRO A 155 10.61 4.75 10.34
C PRO A 155 10.44 3.24 10.59
N ARG A 156 10.04 2.49 9.56
CA ARG A 156 9.86 1.02 9.65
C ARG A 156 10.93 0.29 8.85
N THR A 157 11.58 -0.70 9.46
CA THR A 157 12.64 -1.49 8.81
C THR A 157 12.11 -2.84 8.36
N PHE A 158 12.41 -3.20 7.12
CA PHE A 158 12.02 -4.47 6.50
C PHE A 158 13.26 -5.21 6.00
N TYR A 159 13.12 -6.52 5.79
CA TYR A 159 14.19 -7.41 5.34
C TYR A 159 13.87 -8.11 4.00
N ARG A 160 12.64 -7.97 3.52
CA ARG A 160 12.14 -8.49 2.24
C ARG A 160 11.13 -7.49 1.70
N PHE A 161 11.14 -7.20 0.40
CA PHE A 161 10.11 -6.34 -0.21
C PHE A 161 8.71 -6.96 -0.15
N GLU A 162 8.64 -8.30 -0.15
CA GLU A 162 7.39 -9.04 0.04
C GLU A 162 6.74 -8.73 1.39
N ASP A 163 7.54 -8.59 2.46
CA ASP A 163 7.01 -8.25 3.79
C ASP A 163 6.42 -6.82 3.79
N VAL A 164 7.06 -5.89 3.07
CA VAL A 164 6.56 -4.53 2.89
C VAL A 164 5.22 -4.53 2.16
N ALA A 165 5.12 -5.27 1.05
CA ALA A 165 3.90 -5.37 0.26
C ALA A 165 2.76 -6.04 1.04
N ASN A 166 3.07 -7.11 1.78
CA ASN A 166 2.11 -7.78 2.64
C ASN A 166 1.65 -6.84 3.76
N GLU A 167 2.55 -6.19 4.49
CA GLU A 167 2.15 -5.25 5.53
C GLU A 167 1.29 -4.11 4.97
N CYS A 168 1.68 -3.53 3.83
CA CYS A 168 0.90 -2.53 3.10
C CYS A 168 -0.52 -3.04 2.73
N GLY A 169 -0.63 -4.24 2.15
CA GLY A 169 -1.92 -4.82 1.76
C GLY A 169 -2.80 -5.17 2.96
N TYR A 170 -2.26 -5.86 3.95
CA TYR A 170 -3.00 -6.33 5.13
C TYR A 170 -3.35 -5.21 6.11
N SER A 171 -2.62 -4.08 6.09
CA SER A 171 -3.00 -2.87 6.82
C SER A 171 -4.42 -2.40 6.49
N ARG A 172 -4.91 -2.69 5.27
CA ARG A 172 -6.22 -2.25 4.79
C ARG A 172 -7.37 -2.97 5.51
N ILE A 173 -7.11 -4.16 6.04
CA ILE A 173 -8.03 -4.90 6.91
C ILE A 173 -7.97 -4.32 8.33
N GLN A 174 -6.78 -3.97 8.82
CA GLN A 174 -6.60 -3.38 10.14
C GLN A 174 -7.30 -2.02 10.24
N ILE A 175 -7.18 -1.18 9.21
CA ILE A 175 -7.84 0.12 9.12
C ILE A 175 -9.35 0.00 8.78
N GLY A 176 -9.80 -1.18 8.35
CA GLY A 176 -11.22 -1.51 8.16
C GLY A 176 -11.82 -1.09 6.82
N VAL A 177 -11.02 -0.94 5.77
CA VAL A 177 -11.52 -0.48 4.44
C VAL A 177 -11.54 -1.57 3.38
N CYS A 178 -10.91 -2.72 3.64
CA CYS A 178 -10.88 -3.89 2.77
C CYS A 178 -11.18 -5.17 3.55
N SER A 179 -11.74 -6.17 2.86
CA SER A 179 -11.82 -7.55 3.31
C SER A 179 -10.55 -8.33 2.95
N GLN A 180 -10.42 -9.56 3.48
CA GLN A 180 -9.32 -10.47 3.17
C GLN A 180 -9.25 -10.77 1.66
N GLN A 181 -10.40 -11.04 1.03
CA GLN A 181 -10.50 -11.33 -0.39
C GLN A 181 -9.99 -10.16 -1.26
N ASP A 182 -10.30 -8.92 -0.88
CA ASP A 182 -9.84 -7.75 -1.62
C ASP A 182 -8.31 -7.65 -1.61
N VAL A 183 -7.69 -7.92 -0.46
CA VAL A 183 -6.24 -7.87 -0.27
C VAL A 183 -5.55 -9.00 -1.04
N ASP A 184 -6.01 -10.24 -0.88
CA ASP A 184 -5.39 -11.39 -1.55
C ASP A 184 -5.43 -11.27 -3.07
N ALA A 185 -6.58 -10.84 -3.62
CA ALA A 185 -6.71 -10.59 -5.04
C ALA A 185 -5.82 -9.44 -5.53
N GLY A 186 -5.67 -8.39 -4.73
CA GLY A 186 -4.76 -7.28 -5.02
C GLY A 186 -3.31 -7.73 -5.05
N LEU A 187 -2.85 -8.46 -4.04
CA LEU A 187 -1.49 -9.02 -3.99
C LEU A 187 -1.24 -9.95 -5.20
N GLN A 188 -2.20 -10.82 -5.53
CA GLN A 188 -2.09 -11.70 -6.68
C GLN A 188 -1.95 -10.93 -8.00
N LEU A 189 -2.80 -9.93 -8.22
CA LEU A 189 -2.79 -9.09 -9.42
C LEU A 189 -1.46 -8.31 -9.51
N GLY A 190 -1.05 -7.65 -8.44
CA GLY A 190 0.19 -6.89 -8.40
C GLY A 190 1.42 -7.75 -8.71
N ASN A 191 1.51 -8.94 -8.11
CA ASN A 191 2.58 -9.89 -8.40
C ASN A 191 2.62 -10.32 -9.87
N GLN A 192 1.46 -10.46 -10.54
CA GLN A 192 1.41 -10.78 -11.97
C GLN A 192 1.93 -9.61 -12.81
N VAL A 193 1.51 -8.38 -12.49
CA VAL A 193 1.97 -7.16 -13.18
C VAL A 193 3.48 -7.00 -13.02
N GLY A 194 4.00 -7.07 -11.79
CA GLY A 194 5.44 -6.93 -11.53
C GLY A 194 6.28 -7.97 -12.27
N ARG A 195 5.84 -9.23 -12.31
CA ARG A 195 6.50 -10.27 -13.14
C ARG A 195 6.49 -9.92 -14.62
N LYS A 196 5.44 -9.27 -15.11
CA LYS A 196 5.34 -8.89 -16.52
C LYS A 196 6.27 -7.75 -16.87
N ILE A 197 6.37 -6.74 -16.01
CA ILE A 197 7.36 -5.67 -16.13
C ILE A 197 8.79 -6.23 -16.09
N ASN A 198 9.07 -7.16 -15.19
CA ASN A 198 10.39 -7.80 -15.11
C ASN A 198 10.78 -8.57 -16.37
N SER A 199 9.80 -9.01 -17.18
CA SER A 199 10.05 -9.68 -18.46
C SER A 199 10.32 -8.72 -19.62
N LEU A 200 10.15 -7.42 -19.43
CA LEU A 200 10.47 -6.41 -20.45
C LEU A 200 11.99 -6.27 -20.60
N GLN A 201 12.44 -6.17 -21.84
CA GLN A 201 13.84 -5.89 -22.16
C GLN A 201 14.08 -4.38 -22.12
N PHE A 202 14.88 -3.94 -21.15
CA PHE A 202 15.41 -2.58 -21.12
C PHE A 202 16.77 -2.63 -21.81
N GLU A 203 16.89 -1.99 -22.98
CA GLU A 203 18.19 -1.81 -23.61
C GLU A 203 19.05 -0.90 -22.72
N LYS A 204 20.26 -1.35 -22.41
CA LYS A 204 21.25 -0.60 -21.64
C LYS A 204 22.13 0.23 -22.56
#